data_AF-F9ZUL8-F1
#
_entry.id   AF-F9ZUL8-F1
#
_cell.length_a   1.000
_cell.length_b   1.000
_cell.length_c   1.000
_cell.angle_alpha   90.00
_cell.angle_beta   90.00
_cell.angle_gamma   90.00
#
_symmetry.space_group_name_H-M   'P 1'
#
loop_
_entity.id
_entity.type
_entity.pdbx_description
1 polymer ?
#
loop_
_entity_poly.entity_id
_entity_poly.type
_entity_poly.pdbx_seq_one_letter_code
_entity_poly.pdbx_strand_id
1 'polypeptide(L)' 'MVLAAQALLDKNAKPSLEDVRWALSGNLCRCTGYARIYEAVLLAAQEMAE' A
#
# COMPACT_ATOMS: atom_id res chain seq x y z
N MET A 1 -6.50 -1.03 6.20
CA MET A 1 -5.22 -1.32 5.50
C MET A 1 -5.42 -2.06 4.20
N VAL A 2 -5.82 -3.34 4.19
CA VAL A 2 -5.98 -4.13 2.95
C VAL A 2 -6.92 -3.46 1.95
N LEU A 3 -8.12 -3.03 2.36
CA LEU A 3 -9.08 -2.39 1.44
C LEU A 3 -8.56 -1.06 0.82
N ALA A 4 -7.83 -0.26 1.60
CA ALA A 4 -7.25 0.99 1.11
C ALA A 4 -6.08 0.73 0.15
N ALA A 5 -5.27 -0.28 0.43
CA ALA A 5 -4.22 -0.74 -0.48
C ALA A 5 -4.81 -1.28 -1.78
N GLN A 6 -5.85 -2.12 -1.72
CA GLN A 6 -6.54 -2.63 -2.91
C GLN A 6 -7.08 -1.48 -3.76
N ALA A 7 -7.78 -0.52 -3.15
CA ALA A 7 -8.32 0.63 -3.87
C ALA A 7 -7.25 1.51 -4.52
N LEU A 8 -6.03 1.57 -3.96
CA LEU A 8 -4.89 2.19 -4.60
C LEU A 8 -4.44 1.37 -5.81
N LEU A 9 -4.24 0.07 -5.66
CA LEU A 9 -3.73 -0.83 -6.70
C LEU A 9 -4.68 -0.96 -7.90
N ASP A 10 -5.99 -0.91 -7.67
CA ASP A 10 -7.00 -0.88 -8.74
C ASP A 10 -6.88 0.36 -9.64
N LYS A 11 -6.41 1.48 -9.08
CA LYS A 11 -6.26 2.76 -9.78
C LYS A 11 -4.85 2.98 -10.33
N ASN A 12 -3.85 2.46 -9.62
CA ASN A 12 -2.45 2.61 -9.95
C ASN A 12 -1.72 1.28 -9.71
N ALA A 13 -1.55 0.51 -10.77
CA ALA A 13 -0.89 -0.80 -10.74
C ALA A 13 0.62 -0.72 -10.45
N LYS A 14 1.24 0.48 -10.53
CA LYS A 14 2.66 0.70 -10.25
C LYS A 14 2.85 1.89 -9.30
N PRO A 15 2.33 1.79 -8.06
CA PRO A 15 2.40 2.89 -7.12
C PRO A 15 3.83 3.13 -6.63
N SER A 16 4.16 4.39 -6.38
CA SER A 16 5.36 4.77 -5.64
C SER A 16 5.16 4.58 -4.13
N LEU A 17 6.24 4.62 -3.36
CA LEU A 17 6.16 4.61 -1.89
C LEU A 17 5.33 5.80 -1.35
N GLU A 18 5.41 6.95 -2.01
CA GLU A 18 4.65 8.14 -1.62
C GLU A 18 3.14 7.95 -1.84
N ASP A 19 2.76 7.33 -2.96
CA ASP A 19 1.36 6.98 -3.24
C ASP A 19 0.79 6.06 -2.16
N VAL A 20 1.56 5.04 -1.75
CA VAL A 20 1.17 4.10 -0.70
C VAL A 20 1.00 4.82 0.65
N ARG A 21 1.94 5.71 1.01
CA ARG A 21 1.84 6.50 2.26
C ARG A 21 0.60 7.37 2.26
N TRP A 22 0.33 8.06 1.15
CA TRP A 22 -0.82 8.93 1.03
C TRP A 22 -2.14 8.15 1.09
N ALA A 23 -2.24 7.06 0.33
CA ALA A 23 -3.41 6.20 0.31
C ALA A 23 -3.73 5.58 1.68
N LEU A 24 -2.71 5.28 2.49
CA LEU A 24 -2.86 4.69 3.81
C LEU A 24 -2.91 5.71 4.96
N SER A 25 -2.74 7.01 4.69
CA SER A 25 -2.67 8.06 5.71
C SER A 25 -3.89 8.14 6.63
N GLY A 26 -5.09 7.79 6.13
CA GLY A 26 -6.32 7.72 6.92
C GLY A 26 -6.50 6.44 7.74
N ASN A 27 -5.58 5.47 7.65
CA ASN A 27 -5.67 4.20 8.37
C ASN A 27 -4.66 4.21 9.53
N LEU A 28 -5.11 4.42 10.77
CA LEU A 28 -4.19 4.46 11.91
C LEU A 28 -3.67 3.06 12.26
N CYS A 29 -2.37 2.97 12.52
CA CYS A 29 -1.72 1.74 13.00
C CYS A 29 -0.83 2.02 14.22
N ARG A 30 -0.92 1.16 15.24
CA ARG A 30 -0.12 1.27 16.47
C ARG A 30 0.94 0.16 16.64
N CYS A 31 0.78 -0.97 15.96
CA CYS A 31 1.64 -2.14 16.20
C CYS A 31 2.85 -2.19 15.27
N THR A 32 2.68 -1.91 13.96
CA THR A 32 3.73 -2.17 12.96
C THR A 32 4.61 -0.96 12.66
N GLY A 33 4.19 0.25 13.04
CA GLY A 33 4.87 1.49 12.65
C GLY A 33 4.86 1.74 11.13
N TYR A 34 3.92 1.15 10.39
CA TYR A 34 3.68 1.30 8.95
C TYR A 34 4.72 0.72 7.99
N ALA A 35 6.01 0.66 8.33
CA ALA A 35 7.07 0.26 7.40
C ALA A 35 6.78 -1.07 6.67
N ARG A 36 6.46 -2.13 7.42
CA ARG A 36 6.10 -3.46 6.87
C ARG A 36 4.82 -3.47 6.04
N ILE A 37 3.89 -2.54 6.29
CA ILE A 37 2.67 -2.41 5.49
C ILE A 37 3.00 -1.81 4.13
N TYR A 38 3.84 -0.77 4.10
CA TYR A 38 4.26 -0.15 2.85
C TYR A 38 5.01 -1.14 1.95
N GLU A 39 5.95 -1.90 2.54
CA GLU A 39 6.67 -2.96 1.85
C GLU A 39 5.71 -4.02 1.27
N ALA A 40 4.72 -4.46 2.05
CA ALA A 40 3.76 -5.46 1.60
C ALA A 40 2.90 -4.98 0.43
N VAL A 41 2.48 -3.71 0.41
CA VAL A 41 1.69 -3.15 -0.70
C VAL A 41 2.53 -3.02 -1.97
N LEU A 42 3.78 -2.58 -1.86
CA LEU A 42 4.68 -2.49 -3.01
C LEU A 42 5.02 -3.87 -3.58
N LEU A 43 5.20 -4.87 -2.71
CA LEU A 43 5.39 -6.26 -3.13
C LEU A 43 4.16 -6.79 -3.87
N ALA A 44 2.96 -6.58 -3.32
CA ALA A 44 1.73 -6.99 -3.98
C ALA A 44 1.56 -6.34 -5.37
N ALA A 45 1.94 -5.07 -5.52
CA ALA A 45 1.93 -4.39 -6.81
C ALA A 45 2.88 -5.04 -7.83
N GLN A 46 4.04 -5.54 -7.37
CA GLN A 46 4.99 -6.26 -8.22
C GLN A 46 4.42 -7.63 -8.63
N GLU A 47 3.89 -8.41 -7.68
CA GLU A 47 3.31 -9.74 -7.93
C GLU A 47 2.08 -9.69 -8.84
N MET A 48 1.27 -8.63 -8.77
CA MET A 48 0.11 -8.45 -9.65
C MET A 48 0.46 -8.04 -11.08
N ALA A 49 1.71 -7.59 -11.31
CA ALA A 49 2.20 -7.20 -12.62
C ALA A 49 2.88 -8.34 -13.39
N GLU A 50 3.09 -9.50 -12.73
CA GLU A 50 3.52 -10.77 -13.33
C GLU A 50 2.34 -11.51 -13.97
#